data_AF-H2Z3T6-F1
#
_entry.id   AF-H2Z3T6-F1
#
_cell.length_a   1.000
_cell.length_b   1.000
_cell.length_c   1.000
_cell.angle_alpha   90.00
_cell.angle_beta   90.00
_cell.angle_gamma   90.00
#
_symmetry.space_group_name_H-M   'P 1'
#
loop_
_entity.id
_entity.type
_entity.pdbx_description
1 polymer ?
#
loop_
_entity_poly.entity_id
_entity_poly.type
_entity_poly.pdbx_seq_one_letter_code
_entity_poly.pdbx_strand_id
1 'polypeptide(L)'
;MAGQSNARRLPRNPANGLISQFLSNKLMQVLLIICILSAVFLFYNFATTKQDFTVKSRELYKAENQPINVKSDREEQIAGTFEGKQAKAAKTESEKHAREYENDYHVLFIFSKMNPSMKGKFNTAFGSLFEHARFDDKETFHMHFVCEADGREFIEDYFKEHISHPSFSLKVHFHDTKKLAREVNPKVKGLQAILGNDHDYFSDTAIFYLSLALHTVMPESVHRMVQLDVDLKFKTNIRDIWSEFKYFKKETLIGIANENQPVY
;
A
#
# COMPACT_ATOMS: atom_id res chain seq x y z
N MET A 1 6.59 -84.74 37.73
CA MET A 1 7.49 -85.45 36.81
C MET A 1 7.47 -84.65 35.50
N ALA A 2 8.49 -83.83 35.24
CA ALA A 2 9.58 -84.08 34.26
C ALA A 2 9.04 -84.28 32.82
N GLY A 3 9.45 -83.55 31.79
CA GLY A 3 10.68 -82.76 31.64
C GLY A 3 10.66 -81.78 30.47
N GLN A 4 11.66 -80.92 30.49
CA GLN A 4 12.00 -79.92 29.50
C GLN A 4 12.55 -80.55 28.21
N SER A 5 12.22 -79.97 27.07
CA SER A 5 12.87 -80.21 25.77
C SER A 5 13.46 -78.88 25.27
N ASN A 6 14.79 -78.84 25.25
CA ASN A 6 15.62 -77.72 24.81
C ASN A 6 15.74 -77.69 23.28
N ALA A 7 15.15 -76.69 22.62
CA ALA A 7 15.48 -76.34 21.23
C ALA A 7 16.43 -75.13 21.21
N ARG A 8 17.68 -75.37 20.80
CA ARG A 8 18.75 -74.37 20.63
C ARG A 8 18.32 -73.25 19.68
N ARG A 9 18.29 -72.01 20.15
CA ARG A 9 18.22 -70.81 19.28
C ARG A 9 19.61 -70.50 18.72
N LEU A 10 19.72 -70.43 17.40
CA LEU A 10 20.85 -69.82 16.70
C LEU A 10 20.82 -68.29 16.94
N PRO A 11 21.97 -67.62 17.14
CA PRO A 11 21.99 -66.17 17.28
C PRO A 11 21.68 -65.50 15.92
N ARG A 12 20.62 -64.68 15.87
CA ARG A 12 20.39 -63.74 14.77
C ARG A 12 21.45 -62.65 14.85
N ASN A 13 22.26 -62.55 13.82
CA ASN A 13 23.31 -61.55 13.64
C ASN A 13 22.67 -60.13 13.56
N PRO A 14 22.93 -59.21 14.52
CA PRO A 14 22.29 -57.89 14.56
C PRO A 14 22.89 -56.87 13.58
N ALA A 15 23.94 -57.24 12.85
CA ALA A 15 24.67 -56.33 11.96
C ALA A 15 23.90 -55.94 10.67
N ASN A 16 22.90 -56.72 10.24
CA ASN A 16 22.22 -56.50 8.95
C ASN A 16 21.03 -55.53 9.01
N GLY A 17 20.56 -55.15 10.21
CA GLY A 17 19.41 -54.23 10.38
C GLY A 17 19.78 -52.75 10.47
N LEU A 18 20.96 -52.43 11.03
CA LEU A 18 21.42 -51.05 11.14
C LEU A 18 21.93 -50.51 9.79
N ILE A 19 22.61 -51.34 9.01
CA ILE A 19 23.17 -50.93 7.72
C ILE A 19 22.03 -50.65 6.71
N SER A 20 20.93 -51.42 6.74
CA SER A 20 19.79 -51.20 5.85
C SER A 20 18.96 -49.96 6.21
N GLN A 21 18.81 -49.64 7.51
CA GLN A 21 18.15 -48.39 7.95
C GLN A 21 19.03 -47.15 7.70
N PHE A 22 20.35 -47.24 7.89
CA PHE A 22 21.26 -46.13 7.60
C PHE A 22 21.39 -45.86 6.09
N LEU A 23 21.45 -46.91 5.27
CA LEU A 23 21.41 -46.80 3.82
C LEU A 23 20.07 -46.21 3.35
N SER A 24 18.95 -46.62 3.93
CA SER A 24 17.62 -46.07 3.60
C SER A 24 17.52 -44.57 3.89
N ASN A 25 18.01 -44.10 5.04
CA ASN A 25 17.97 -42.68 5.39
C ASN A 25 18.91 -41.82 4.54
N LYS A 26 20.13 -42.31 4.25
CA LYS A 26 21.04 -41.59 3.33
C LYS A 26 20.53 -41.58 1.90
N LEU A 27 19.92 -42.68 1.44
CA LEU A 27 19.30 -42.76 0.11
C LEU A 27 18.11 -41.80 0.01
N MET A 28 17.27 -41.72 1.03
CA MET A 28 16.17 -40.76 1.13
C MET A 28 16.66 -39.31 1.14
N GLN A 29 17.73 -38.99 1.86
CA GLN A 29 18.33 -37.65 1.85
C GLN A 29 18.90 -37.30 0.47
N VAL A 30 19.57 -38.23 -0.20
CA VAL A 30 20.08 -38.02 -1.57
C VAL A 30 18.94 -37.81 -2.56
N LEU A 31 17.86 -38.60 -2.47
CA LEU A 31 16.67 -38.44 -3.30
C LEU A 31 15.98 -37.08 -3.05
N LEU A 32 15.88 -36.64 -1.80
CA LEU A 32 15.32 -35.33 -1.45
C LEU A 32 16.15 -34.19 -2.05
N ILE A 33 17.48 -34.28 -1.95
CA ILE A 33 18.39 -33.29 -2.54
C ILE A 33 18.24 -33.27 -4.07
N ILE A 34 18.14 -34.44 -4.71
CA ILE A 34 17.90 -34.53 -6.16
C ILE A 34 16.55 -33.91 -6.55
N CYS A 35 15.49 -34.15 -5.76
CA CYS A 35 14.18 -33.51 -5.97
C CYS A 35 14.22 -31.98 -5.81
N ILE A 36 14.96 -31.48 -4.82
CA ILE A 36 15.12 -30.03 -4.63
C ILE A 36 15.91 -29.42 -5.79
N LEU A 37 17.01 -30.05 -6.20
CA LEU A 37 17.83 -29.59 -7.31
C LEU A 37 17.07 -29.66 -8.65
N SER A 38 16.25 -30.70 -8.87
CA SER A 38 15.42 -30.80 -10.07
C SER A 38 14.29 -29.77 -10.05
N ALA A 39 13.68 -29.49 -8.90
CA ALA A 39 12.70 -28.41 -8.76
C ALA A 39 13.32 -27.03 -9.02
N VAL A 40 14.52 -26.76 -8.49
CA VAL A 40 15.26 -25.51 -8.77
C VAL A 40 15.66 -25.44 -10.24
N PHE A 41 16.12 -26.54 -10.84
CA PHE A 41 16.44 -26.60 -12.26
C PHE A 41 15.21 -26.37 -13.15
N LEU A 42 14.07 -26.99 -12.82
CA LEU A 42 12.81 -26.78 -13.52
C LEU A 42 12.31 -25.34 -13.33
N PHE A 43 12.43 -24.76 -12.14
CA PHE A 43 12.09 -23.35 -11.92
C PHE A 43 13.00 -22.44 -12.74
N TYR A 44 14.32 -22.68 -12.77
CA TYR A 44 15.25 -21.83 -13.50
C TYR A 44 15.12 -21.96 -15.03
N ASN A 45 14.78 -23.15 -15.53
CA ASN A 45 14.68 -23.40 -16.98
C ASN A 45 13.26 -23.24 -17.54
N PHE A 46 12.21 -23.43 -16.73
CA PHE A 46 10.81 -23.38 -17.15
C PHE A 46 9.98 -22.29 -16.45
N ALA A 47 10.35 -21.80 -15.26
CA ALA A 47 9.67 -20.64 -14.66
C ALA A 47 10.21 -19.30 -15.18
N THR A 48 11.25 -19.31 -16.01
CA THR A 48 11.51 -18.21 -16.95
C THR A 48 10.65 -18.38 -18.20
N THR A 49 9.33 -18.45 -18.01
CA THR A 49 8.40 -18.19 -19.09
C THR A 49 8.68 -16.75 -19.52
N LYS A 50 9.40 -16.58 -20.64
CA LYS A 50 9.43 -15.29 -21.33
C LYS A 50 7.98 -14.94 -21.60
N GLN A 51 7.43 -14.00 -20.84
CA GLN A 51 6.08 -13.53 -21.03
C GLN A 51 5.97 -13.01 -22.46
N ASP A 52 5.20 -13.72 -23.28
CA ASP A 52 4.79 -13.20 -24.57
C ASP A 52 3.70 -12.16 -24.32
N PHE A 53 4.15 -10.91 -24.17
CA PHE A 53 3.31 -9.73 -24.28
C PHE A 53 2.43 -9.86 -25.53
N THR A 54 1.12 -9.83 -25.33
CA THR A 54 0.15 -9.68 -26.42
C THR A 54 0.57 -8.52 -27.31
N VAL A 55 0.40 -8.65 -28.62
CA VAL A 55 0.89 -7.68 -29.62
C VAL A 55 0.51 -6.23 -29.26
N LYS A 56 -0.67 -6.04 -28.68
CA LYS A 56 -1.19 -4.74 -28.23
C LYS A 56 -0.43 -4.12 -27.04
N SER A 57 0.01 -4.92 -26.06
CA SER A 57 0.82 -4.45 -24.92
C SER A 57 2.28 -4.24 -25.32
N ARG A 58 2.80 -5.03 -26.26
CA ARG A 58 4.12 -4.81 -26.87
C ARG A 58 4.16 -3.54 -27.71
N GLU A 59 3.08 -3.20 -28.42
CA GLU A 59 2.95 -1.95 -29.17
C GLU A 59 2.85 -0.74 -28.23
N LEU A 60 2.08 -0.82 -27.14
CA LEU A 60 2.02 0.23 -26.12
C LEU A 60 3.38 0.45 -25.43
N TYR A 61 4.02 -0.63 -24.97
CA TYR A 61 5.34 -0.54 -24.33
C TYR A 61 6.42 -0.04 -25.30
N LYS A 62 6.37 -0.43 -26.59
CA LYS A 62 7.30 0.09 -27.61
C LYS A 62 6.99 1.53 -28.02
N ALA A 63 5.73 1.96 -28.02
CA ALA A 63 5.36 3.33 -28.30
C ALA A 63 5.81 4.29 -27.18
N GLU A 64 5.80 3.82 -25.93
CA GLU A 64 6.16 4.61 -24.75
C GLU A 64 7.67 4.55 -24.41
N ASN A 65 8.36 3.45 -24.74
CA ASN A 65 9.80 3.27 -24.48
C ASN A 65 10.70 3.38 -25.73
N GLN A 66 10.27 4.06 -26.79
CA GLN A 66 11.28 4.59 -27.72
C GLN A 66 12.04 5.69 -26.98
N PRO A 67 13.37 5.57 -26.78
CA PRO A 67 14.13 6.67 -26.21
C PRO A 67 14.04 7.81 -27.20
N ILE A 68 13.16 8.78 -26.91
CA ILE A 68 13.20 10.04 -27.61
C ILE A 68 14.55 10.64 -27.22
N ASN A 69 15.51 10.59 -28.14
CA ASN A 69 16.75 11.32 -28.03
C ASN A 69 16.42 12.80 -28.24
N VAL A 70 15.76 13.40 -27.24
CA VAL A 70 15.68 14.85 -27.12
C VAL A 70 17.02 15.27 -26.52
N LYS A 71 18.04 15.40 -27.38
CA LYS A 71 19.11 16.34 -27.08
C LYS A 71 18.43 17.68 -26.77
N SER A 72 18.51 18.08 -25.50
CA SER A 72 18.77 19.40 -24.90
C SER A 72 18.24 20.71 -25.52
N ASP A 73 17.60 20.72 -26.68
CA ASP A 73 17.39 21.96 -27.43
C ASP A 73 15.91 22.36 -27.45
N ARG A 74 15.01 21.47 -26.99
CA ARG A 74 13.56 21.73 -26.92
C ARG A 74 13.07 22.20 -25.55
N GLU A 75 13.80 21.91 -24.47
CA GLU A 75 13.47 22.42 -23.14
C GLU A 75 13.65 23.95 -23.08
N GLU A 76 14.67 24.50 -23.75
CA GLU A 76 14.89 25.95 -23.79
C GLU A 76 13.92 26.68 -24.75
N GLN A 77 13.47 26.02 -25.83
CA GLN A 77 12.51 26.62 -26.78
C GLN A 77 11.03 26.51 -26.36
N ILE A 78 10.63 25.44 -25.64
CA ILE A 78 9.25 25.29 -25.14
C ILE A 78 9.06 26.03 -23.81
N ALA A 79 10.07 26.06 -22.92
CA ALA A 79 10.03 26.93 -21.74
C ALA A 79 10.01 28.42 -22.12
N GLY A 80 10.68 28.79 -23.22
CA GLY A 80 10.84 30.19 -23.64
C GLY A 80 9.58 30.89 -24.15
N THR A 81 8.45 30.22 -24.39
CA THR A 81 7.29 30.86 -25.06
C THR A 81 5.93 30.77 -24.33
N PHE A 82 5.83 30.00 -23.23
CA PHE A 82 4.60 29.94 -22.41
C PHE A 82 4.82 30.24 -20.91
N GLU A 83 6.04 30.59 -20.47
CA GLU A 83 6.33 31.03 -19.10
C GLU A 83 5.91 32.50 -18.85
N GLY A 84 4.64 32.79 -19.14
CA GLY A 84 4.03 34.08 -18.89
C GLY A 84 3.96 34.40 -17.40
N LYS A 85 3.79 35.69 -17.09
CA LYS A 85 3.57 36.23 -15.73
C LYS A 85 2.60 35.37 -14.87
N GLN A 86 1.64 34.70 -15.50
CA GLN A 86 0.69 33.78 -14.88
C GLN A 86 1.34 32.55 -14.23
N ALA A 87 2.30 31.88 -14.87
CA ALA A 87 2.98 30.72 -14.29
C ALA A 87 3.82 31.11 -13.07
N LYS A 88 4.46 32.28 -13.13
CA LYS A 88 5.21 32.85 -12.01
C LYS A 88 4.29 33.28 -10.86
N ALA A 89 3.14 33.88 -11.18
CA ALA A 89 2.12 34.24 -10.20
C ALA A 89 1.56 33.00 -9.49
N ALA A 90 1.16 31.97 -10.24
CA ALA A 90 0.64 30.71 -9.71
C ALA A 90 1.66 30.01 -8.81
N LYS A 91 2.94 29.99 -9.19
CA LYS A 91 4.01 29.44 -8.34
C LYS A 91 4.14 30.23 -7.03
N THR A 92 4.13 31.56 -7.11
CA THR A 92 4.25 32.43 -5.93
C THR A 92 3.07 32.24 -4.97
N GLU A 93 1.87 32.10 -5.52
CA GLU A 93 0.64 31.84 -4.76
C GLU A 93 0.67 30.46 -4.09
N SER A 94 1.05 29.42 -4.82
CA SER A 94 1.23 28.07 -4.27
C SER A 94 2.26 28.03 -3.15
N GLU A 95 3.40 28.70 -3.31
CA GLU A 95 4.42 28.80 -2.25
C GLU A 95 3.94 29.60 -1.04
N LYS A 96 3.14 30.65 -1.25
CA LYS A 96 2.54 31.41 -0.15
C LYS A 96 1.56 30.53 0.62
N HIS A 97 0.70 29.82 -0.09
CA HIS A 97 -0.25 28.87 0.48
C HIS A 97 0.46 27.74 1.25
N ALA A 98 1.55 27.21 0.69
CA ALA A 98 2.38 26.19 1.33
C ALA A 98 2.97 26.65 2.67
N ARG A 99 3.34 27.94 2.78
CA ARG A 99 3.84 28.56 4.02
C ARG A 99 2.71 28.85 5.02
N GLU A 100 1.56 29.27 4.52
CA GLU A 100 0.38 29.54 5.36
C GLU A 100 -0.07 28.30 6.13
N TYR A 101 -0.03 27.14 5.47
CA TYR A 101 -0.43 25.84 6.04
C TYR A 101 0.75 24.90 6.28
N GLU A 102 1.95 25.44 6.54
CA GLU A 102 3.16 24.62 6.72
C GLU A 102 3.12 23.75 7.98
N ASN A 103 2.34 24.17 8.98
CA ASN A 103 2.21 23.50 10.28
C ASN A 103 0.96 22.60 10.35
N ASP A 104 0.21 22.46 9.25
CA ASP A 104 -1.01 21.63 9.18
C ASP A 104 -0.72 20.29 8.47
N TYR A 105 -0.96 19.20 9.21
CA TYR A 105 -0.66 17.84 8.79
C TYR A 105 -1.95 17.06 8.56
N HIS A 106 -2.47 17.06 7.33
CA HIS A 106 -3.69 16.37 6.96
C HIS A 106 -3.47 14.93 6.51
N VAL A 107 -4.02 13.96 7.26
CA VAL A 107 -4.10 12.55 6.87
C VAL A 107 -5.56 12.15 6.70
N LEU A 108 -5.88 11.49 5.59
CA LEU A 108 -7.21 10.96 5.30
C LEU A 108 -7.24 9.43 5.35
N PHE A 109 -8.25 8.91 6.01
CA PHE A 109 -8.55 7.50 6.12
C PHE A 109 -9.95 7.22 5.56
N ILE A 110 -10.08 6.16 4.75
CA ILE A 110 -11.38 5.65 4.33
C ILE A 110 -11.76 4.52 5.30
N PHE A 111 -12.86 4.71 6.02
CA PHE A 111 -13.39 3.76 6.99
C PHE A 111 -14.88 3.53 6.72
N SER A 112 -15.18 3.00 5.52
CA SER A 112 -16.55 2.71 5.08
C SER A 112 -16.93 1.25 5.30
N LYS A 113 -18.24 0.98 5.39
CA LYS A 113 -18.80 -0.39 5.54
C LYS A 113 -18.16 -1.15 6.70
N MET A 114 -18.12 -0.52 7.88
CA MET A 114 -17.50 -1.06 9.08
C MET A 114 -17.99 -2.48 9.41
N ASN A 115 -17.05 -3.36 9.76
CA ASN A 115 -17.32 -4.72 10.23
C ASN A 115 -16.37 -5.10 11.39
N PRO A 116 -16.58 -6.22 12.10
CA PRO A 116 -15.76 -6.59 13.26
C PRO A 116 -14.26 -6.72 12.96
N SER A 117 -13.88 -7.22 11.78
CA SER A 117 -12.48 -7.31 11.36
C SER A 117 -11.86 -5.93 11.19
N MET A 118 -12.59 -5.00 10.58
CA MET A 118 -12.14 -3.61 10.43
C MET A 118 -11.94 -2.90 11.76
N LYS A 119 -12.75 -3.18 12.79
CA LYS A 119 -12.53 -2.63 14.14
C LYS A 119 -11.18 -3.09 14.73
N GLY A 120 -10.83 -4.36 14.56
CA GLY A 120 -9.52 -4.88 15.02
C GLY A 120 -8.34 -4.25 14.27
N LYS A 121 -8.48 -4.06 12.95
CA LYS A 121 -7.52 -3.35 12.10
C LYS A 121 -7.36 -1.89 12.54
N PHE A 122 -8.47 -1.19 12.76
CA PHE A 122 -8.49 0.17 13.29
C PHE A 122 -7.74 0.27 14.62
N ASN A 123 -8.04 -0.59 15.59
CA ASN A 123 -7.35 -0.58 16.89
C ASN A 123 -5.84 -0.76 16.74
N THR A 124 -5.40 -1.63 15.83
CA THR A 124 -3.96 -1.83 15.55
C THR A 124 -3.34 -0.60 14.91
N ALA A 125 -3.99 -0.04 13.90
CA ALA A 125 -3.52 1.11 13.16
C ALA A 125 -3.42 2.35 14.07
N PHE A 126 -4.51 2.74 14.72
CA PHE A 126 -4.56 3.95 15.53
C PHE A 126 -3.81 3.78 16.86
N GLY A 127 -3.81 2.60 17.46
CA GLY A 127 -2.97 2.33 18.64
C GLY A 127 -1.49 2.56 18.34
N SER A 128 -0.98 1.98 17.26
CA SER A 128 0.42 2.20 16.84
C SER A 128 0.70 3.61 16.31
N LEU A 129 -0.28 4.25 15.66
CA LEU A 129 -0.15 5.64 15.22
C LEU A 129 0.09 6.55 16.42
N PHE A 130 -0.78 6.51 17.43
CA PHE A 130 -0.67 7.38 18.60
C PHE A 130 0.50 7.02 19.51
N GLU A 131 0.95 5.75 19.52
CA GLU A 131 2.19 5.35 20.18
C GLU A 131 3.40 6.12 19.62
N HIS A 132 3.47 6.29 18.29
CA HIS A 132 4.63 6.86 17.60
C HIS A 132 4.49 8.33 17.19
N ALA A 133 3.27 8.87 17.10
CA ALA A 133 3.03 10.23 16.63
C ALA A 133 3.64 11.28 17.57
N ARG A 134 4.44 12.18 17.00
CA ARG A 134 5.04 13.33 17.71
C ARG A 134 4.94 14.56 16.81
N PHE A 135 4.44 15.65 17.37
CA PHE A 135 4.26 16.94 16.71
C PHE A 135 4.72 18.05 17.64
N ASP A 136 5.26 19.12 17.07
CA ASP A 136 5.72 20.30 17.83
C ASP A 136 4.52 21.18 18.23
N ASP A 137 4.69 22.07 19.23
CA ASP A 137 3.58 22.86 19.82
C ASP A 137 2.80 23.73 18.81
N LYS A 138 3.46 24.15 17.73
CA LYS A 138 2.86 24.96 16.65
C LYS A 138 2.16 24.12 15.58
N GLU A 139 2.36 22.81 15.59
CA GLU A 139 1.87 21.90 14.56
C GLU A 139 0.51 21.34 14.95
N THR A 140 -0.40 21.24 13.97
CA THR A 140 -1.69 20.59 14.16
C THR A 140 -1.79 19.35 13.29
N PHE A 141 -2.11 18.23 13.92
CA PHE A 141 -2.42 16.98 13.22
C PHE A 141 -3.92 16.92 12.91
N HIS A 142 -4.25 16.88 11.61
CA HIS A 142 -5.61 16.81 11.10
C HIS A 142 -5.91 15.40 10.60
N MET A 143 -6.80 14.70 11.28
CA MET A 143 -7.27 13.36 10.88
C MET A 143 -8.63 13.46 10.23
N HIS A 144 -8.72 13.08 8.97
CA HIS A 144 -9.95 13.06 8.19
C HIS A 144 -10.44 11.62 8.04
N PHE A 145 -11.69 11.36 8.40
CA PHE A 145 -12.32 10.05 8.25
C PHE A 145 -13.49 10.14 7.27
N VAL A 146 -13.43 9.32 6.23
CA VAL A 146 -14.55 9.09 5.32
C VAL A 146 -15.29 7.85 5.79
N CYS A 147 -16.47 8.02 6.39
CA CYS A 147 -17.22 6.93 7.00
C CYS A 147 -18.74 7.20 6.96
N GLU A 148 -19.53 6.18 7.27
CA GLU A 148 -20.95 6.31 7.58
C GLU A 148 -21.16 6.67 9.07
N ALA A 149 -22.41 6.81 9.50
CA ALA A 149 -22.76 7.27 10.85
C ALA A 149 -22.30 6.31 11.95
N ASP A 150 -22.40 5.00 11.73
CA ASP A 150 -21.95 3.96 12.65
C ASP A 150 -20.41 3.94 12.78
N GLY A 151 -19.70 4.12 11.66
CA GLY A 151 -18.25 4.29 11.65
C GLY A 151 -17.82 5.53 12.43
N ARG A 152 -18.53 6.65 12.28
CA ARG A 152 -18.28 7.87 13.03
C ARG A 152 -18.46 7.67 14.53
N GLU A 153 -19.59 7.08 14.96
CA GLU A 153 -19.87 6.80 16.38
C GLU A 153 -18.75 5.94 16.99
N PHE A 154 -18.35 4.87 16.31
CA PHE A 154 -17.24 4.03 16.75
C PHE A 154 -15.92 4.80 16.91
N ILE A 155 -15.57 5.66 15.95
CA ILE A 155 -14.34 6.45 16.01
C ILE A 155 -14.41 7.47 17.16
N GLU A 156 -15.53 8.15 17.33
CA GLU A 156 -15.73 9.11 18.41
C GLU A 156 -15.57 8.42 19.78
N ASP A 157 -16.11 7.23 19.96
CA ASP A 157 -15.97 6.46 21.19
C ASP A 157 -14.54 5.97 21.41
N TYR A 158 -13.87 5.45 20.36
CA TYR A 158 -12.45 5.09 20.44
C TYR A 158 -11.58 6.27 20.90
N PHE A 159 -11.80 7.48 20.36
CA PHE A 159 -11.02 8.66 20.73
C PHE A 159 -11.30 9.11 22.16
N LYS A 160 -12.56 9.05 22.61
CA LYS A 160 -12.91 9.34 24.02
C LYS A 160 -12.22 8.37 24.97
N GLU A 161 -12.20 7.07 24.65
CA GLU A 161 -11.68 6.01 25.50
C GLU A 161 -10.15 5.95 25.53
N HIS A 162 -9.50 6.17 24.40
CA HIS A 162 -8.06 5.91 24.27
C HIS A 162 -7.20 7.17 24.09
N ILE A 163 -7.77 8.27 23.59
CA ILE A 163 -7.04 9.48 23.15
C ILE A 163 -7.58 10.74 23.85
N SER A 164 -8.06 10.62 25.08
CA SER A 164 -8.78 11.70 25.77
C SER A 164 -7.92 12.97 25.99
N HIS A 165 -6.59 12.85 25.95
CA HIS A 165 -5.63 13.96 26.09
C HIS A 165 -4.38 13.74 25.21
N PRO A 166 -4.43 14.04 23.91
CA PRO A 166 -3.25 13.94 23.06
C PRO A 166 -2.19 14.96 23.50
N SER A 167 -0.91 14.58 23.42
CA SER A 167 0.22 15.46 23.80
C SER A 167 0.52 16.55 22.77
N PHE A 168 -0.33 16.70 21.75
CA PHE A 168 -0.17 17.63 20.63
C PHE A 168 -1.54 18.10 20.13
N SER A 169 -1.57 19.19 19.36
CA SER A 169 -2.80 19.72 18.76
C SER A 169 -3.36 18.73 17.74
N LEU A 170 -4.54 18.19 18.02
CA LEU A 170 -5.21 17.17 17.21
C LEU A 170 -6.61 17.65 16.83
N LYS A 171 -6.95 17.56 15.53
CA LYS A 171 -8.29 17.86 15.01
C LYS A 171 -8.81 16.69 14.19
N VAL A 172 -10.01 16.22 14.53
CA VAL A 172 -10.68 15.12 13.84
C VAL A 172 -11.83 15.67 12.99
N HIS A 173 -11.88 15.24 11.73
CA HIS A 173 -12.86 15.67 10.73
C HIS A 173 -13.58 14.45 10.17
N PHE A 174 -14.90 14.51 10.05
CA PHE A 174 -15.72 13.44 9.49
C PHE A 174 -16.36 13.87 8.18
N HIS A 175 -16.27 13.00 7.18
CA HIS A 175 -16.83 13.18 5.85
C HIS A 175 -17.81 12.05 5.56
N ASP A 176 -19.04 12.40 5.19
CA ASP A 176 -20.04 11.41 4.82
C ASP A 176 -19.66 10.71 3.50
N THR A 177 -19.55 9.39 3.55
CA THR A 177 -19.12 8.56 2.40
C THR A 177 -20.00 8.76 1.17
N LYS A 178 -21.34 8.81 1.35
CA LYS A 178 -22.30 8.93 0.23
C LYS A 178 -22.29 10.33 -0.36
N LYS A 179 -22.14 11.36 0.45
CA LYS A 179 -22.00 12.75 0.00
C LYS A 179 -20.72 12.89 -0.82
N LEU A 180 -19.59 12.44 -0.29
CA LEU A 180 -18.31 12.57 -0.98
C LEU A 180 -18.29 11.75 -2.28
N ALA A 181 -18.85 10.54 -2.28
CA ALA A 181 -19.00 9.74 -3.50
C ALA A 181 -19.80 10.48 -4.59
N ARG A 182 -20.88 11.19 -4.24
CA ARG A 182 -21.67 11.98 -5.21
C ARG A 182 -20.87 13.13 -5.82
N GLU A 183 -19.98 13.76 -5.05
CA GLU A 183 -19.10 14.84 -5.53
C GLU A 183 -17.96 14.32 -6.41
N VAL A 184 -17.41 13.15 -6.09
CA VAL A 184 -16.32 12.52 -6.86
C VAL A 184 -16.83 11.95 -8.18
N ASN A 185 -18.01 11.32 -8.18
CA ASN A 185 -18.55 10.59 -9.34
C ASN A 185 -18.50 11.34 -10.69
N PRO A 186 -18.99 12.59 -10.81
CA PRO A 186 -18.95 13.31 -12.09
C PRO A 186 -17.52 13.58 -12.60
N LYS A 187 -16.51 13.58 -11.71
CA LYS A 187 -15.11 13.87 -12.04
C LYS A 187 -14.36 12.64 -12.57
N VAL A 188 -14.85 11.44 -12.26
CA VAL A 188 -14.14 10.17 -12.52
C VAL A 188 -14.88 9.23 -13.45
N LYS A 189 -16.09 9.61 -13.90
CA LYS A 189 -16.96 8.79 -14.76
C LYS A 189 -16.27 8.27 -16.02
N GLY A 190 -15.41 9.07 -16.64
CA GLY A 190 -14.62 8.65 -17.81
C GLY A 190 -13.59 7.57 -17.50
N LEU A 191 -12.96 7.64 -16.33
CA LEU A 191 -11.97 6.67 -15.86
C LEU A 191 -12.63 5.36 -15.43
N GLN A 192 -13.78 5.43 -14.77
CA GLN A 192 -14.58 4.25 -14.39
C GLN A 192 -14.91 3.35 -15.59
N ALA A 193 -15.19 3.97 -16.74
CA ALA A 193 -15.46 3.22 -17.97
C ALA A 193 -14.23 2.43 -18.51
N ILE A 194 -13.01 2.85 -18.14
CA ILE A 194 -11.74 2.25 -18.59
C ILE A 194 -11.22 1.24 -17.57
N LEU A 195 -11.26 1.58 -16.29
CA LEU A 195 -10.74 0.73 -15.20
C LEU A 195 -11.75 -0.34 -14.74
N GLY A 196 -12.94 -0.33 -15.33
CA GLY A 196 -13.98 -1.34 -15.11
C GLY A 196 -14.90 -1.01 -13.93
N ASN A 197 -16.14 -1.48 -14.06
CA ASN A 197 -17.15 -1.48 -13.00
C ASN A 197 -17.47 -2.91 -12.52
N ASP A 198 -16.62 -3.88 -12.87
CA ASP A 198 -16.94 -5.32 -12.79
C ASP A 198 -16.99 -5.89 -11.37
N HIS A 199 -16.66 -5.08 -10.36
CA HIS A 199 -17.02 -5.39 -8.98
C HIS A 199 -18.13 -4.46 -8.50
N ASP A 200 -19.12 -5.02 -7.79
CA ASP A 200 -20.14 -4.29 -7.01
C ASP A 200 -19.52 -3.27 -6.03
N TYR A 201 -18.22 -3.41 -5.78
CA TYR A 201 -17.38 -2.50 -5.03
C TYR A 201 -17.14 -1.14 -5.73
N PHE A 202 -17.12 -1.10 -7.07
CA PHE A 202 -16.82 0.10 -7.87
C PHE A 202 -18.05 0.77 -8.50
N SER A 203 -19.17 0.05 -8.63
CA SER A 203 -20.38 0.55 -9.28
C SER A 203 -21.18 1.56 -8.43
N ASP A 204 -21.21 1.39 -7.10
CA ASP A 204 -22.03 2.21 -6.20
C ASP A 204 -21.29 3.34 -5.48
N THR A 205 -19.96 3.34 -5.47
CA THR A 205 -19.18 4.30 -4.69
C THR A 205 -17.94 4.77 -5.42
N ALA A 206 -18.03 5.94 -6.07
CA ALA A 206 -16.89 6.67 -6.64
C ALA A 206 -15.80 7.04 -5.62
N ILE A 207 -16.00 6.70 -4.35
CA ILE A 207 -15.08 6.97 -3.23
C ILE A 207 -13.71 6.31 -3.40
N PHE A 208 -13.60 5.22 -4.17
CA PHE A 208 -12.31 4.58 -4.47
C PHE A 208 -11.43 5.41 -5.41
N TYR A 209 -12.03 6.37 -6.10
CA TYR A 209 -11.32 7.33 -6.93
C TYR A 209 -11.08 8.67 -6.19
N LEU A 210 -11.37 8.72 -4.88
CA LEU A 210 -11.25 9.94 -4.09
C LEU A 210 -9.87 10.58 -4.22
N SER A 211 -8.80 9.78 -4.18
CA SER A 211 -7.41 10.25 -4.30
C SER A 211 -7.18 11.11 -5.55
N LEU A 212 -7.84 10.78 -6.67
CA LEU A 212 -7.74 11.52 -7.94
C LEU A 212 -8.50 12.85 -7.92
N ALA A 213 -9.52 12.96 -7.05
CA ALA A 213 -10.41 14.11 -6.95
C ALA A 213 -10.15 14.97 -5.71
N LEU A 214 -9.24 14.59 -4.80
CA LEU A 214 -8.97 15.25 -3.51
C LEU A 214 -8.83 16.76 -3.65
N HIS A 215 -8.03 17.21 -4.62
CA HIS A 215 -7.77 18.63 -4.90
C HIS A 215 -9.02 19.47 -5.26
N THR A 216 -10.14 18.83 -5.56
CA THR A 216 -11.40 19.52 -5.91
C THR A 216 -12.52 19.34 -4.89
N VAL A 217 -12.36 18.41 -3.94
CA VAL A 217 -13.38 18.11 -2.92
C VAL A 217 -12.93 18.54 -1.53
N MET A 218 -11.63 18.66 -1.31
CA MET A 218 -11.09 19.23 -0.07
C MET A 218 -11.17 20.76 -0.12
N PRO A 219 -11.38 21.41 1.04
CA PRO A 219 -11.40 22.86 1.11
C PRO A 219 -10.03 23.45 0.76
N GLU A 220 -10.02 24.69 0.26
CA GLU A 220 -8.82 25.37 -0.22
C GLU A 220 -7.72 25.44 0.86
N SER A 221 -8.07 25.49 2.14
CA SER A 221 -7.12 25.49 3.25
C SER A 221 -6.27 24.21 3.38
N VAL A 222 -6.59 23.13 2.66
CA VAL A 222 -5.78 21.91 2.63
C VAL A 222 -4.78 22.00 1.50
N HIS A 223 -3.54 22.37 1.83
CA HIS A 223 -2.48 22.46 0.82
C HIS A 223 -1.89 21.09 0.42
N ARG A 224 -1.68 20.19 1.39
CA ARG A 224 -1.13 18.84 1.19
C ARG A 224 -1.91 17.86 2.04
N MET A 225 -2.10 16.65 1.53
CA MET A 225 -2.78 15.57 2.22
C MET A 225 -2.13 14.23 1.91
N VAL A 226 -2.10 13.36 2.90
CA VAL A 226 -1.71 11.95 2.75
C VAL A 226 -2.96 11.09 2.93
N GLN A 227 -3.25 10.21 1.99
CA GLN A 227 -4.31 9.22 2.14
C GLN A 227 -3.69 7.87 2.53
N LEU A 228 -4.20 7.25 3.60
CA LEU A 228 -3.71 5.98 4.13
C LEU A 228 -4.85 4.99 4.41
N ASP A 229 -4.52 3.71 4.33
CA ASP A 229 -5.44 2.63 4.71
C ASP A 229 -5.54 2.48 6.24
N VAL A 230 -6.67 1.93 6.68
CA VAL A 230 -6.98 1.71 8.11
C VAL A 230 -6.44 0.38 8.65
N ASP A 231 -5.75 -0.40 7.83
CA ASP A 231 -5.18 -1.69 8.20
C ASP A 231 -3.65 -1.72 8.20
N LEU A 232 -3.06 -0.53 8.33
CA LEU A 232 -1.63 -0.34 8.53
C LEU A 232 -1.23 -0.56 9.99
N LYS A 233 0.07 -0.73 10.22
CA LYS A 233 0.69 -0.64 11.54
C LYS A 233 1.87 0.32 11.47
N PHE A 234 1.75 1.44 12.17
CA PHE A 234 2.78 2.47 12.20
C PHE A 234 3.96 2.00 13.05
N LYS A 235 5.17 2.35 12.61
CA LYS A 235 6.43 1.96 13.27
C LYS A 235 7.32 3.15 13.60
N THR A 236 6.96 4.31 13.08
CA THR A 236 7.69 5.57 13.17
C THR A 236 6.68 6.71 13.24
N ASN A 237 7.18 7.92 13.44
CA ASN A 237 6.35 9.10 13.52
C ASN A 237 5.67 9.38 12.17
N ILE A 238 4.33 9.52 12.17
CA ILE A 238 3.57 9.82 10.96
C ILE A 238 3.94 11.17 10.35
N ARG A 239 4.40 12.13 11.16
CA ARG A 239 4.88 13.44 10.70
C ARG A 239 5.98 13.31 9.64
N ASP A 240 6.82 12.27 9.72
CA ASP A 240 8.01 12.11 8.88
C ASP A 240 7.69 11.96 7.39
N ILE A 241 6.48 11.48 7.05
CA ILE A 241 6.05 11.35 5.65
C ILE A 241 5.93 12.71 4.95
N TRP A 242 5.73 13.81 5.69
CA TRP A 242 5.71 15.15 5.08
C TRP A 242 7.05 15.53 4.47
N SER A 243 8.14 14.93 4.96
CA SER A 243 9.45 15.15 4.40
C SER A 243 9.57 14.59 2.97
N GLU A 244 8.68 13.70 2.54
CA GLU A 244 8.68 13.18 1.17
C GLU A 244 8.25 14.24 0.13
N PHE A 245 7.42 15.21 0.53
CA PHE A 245 7.02 16.30 -0.37
C PHE A 245 8.19 17.16 -0.85
N LYS A 246 9.32 17.18 -0.12
CA LYS A 246 10.52 17.92 -0.56
C LYS A 246 11.18 17.32 -1.81
N TYR A 247 10.86 16.06 -2.13
CA TYR A 247 11.37 15.37 -3.32
C TYR A 247 10.45 15.54 -4.54
N PHE A 248 9.31 16.22 -4.40
CA PHE A 248 8.40 16.46 -5.50
C PHE A 248 9.04 17.45 -6.49
N LYS A 249 9.04 17.08 -7.78
CA LYS A 249 9.39 18.01 -8.85
C LYS A 249 8.22 18.96 -9.09
N LYS A 250 8.45 20.02 -9.87
CA LYS A 250 7.44 21.03 -10.20
C LYS A 250 6.17 20.41 -10.82
N GLU A 251 6.30 19.28 -11.50
CA GLU A 251 5.23 18.55 -12.18
C GLU A 251 4.68 17.37 -11.36
N THR A 252 5.28 17.04 -10.22
CA THR A 252 4.85 15.90 -9.37
C THR A 252 3.63 16.30 -8.55
N LEU A 253 2.49 15.66 -8.80
CA LEU A 253 1.24 15.90 -8.06
C LEU A 253 0.97 14.88 -6.95
N ILE A 254 1.38 13.62 -7.17
CA ILE A 254 1.11 12.49 -6.27
C ILE A 254 2.40 11.70 -6.06
N GLY A 255 2.69 11.38 -4.80
CA GLY A 255 3.66 10.35 -4.43
C GLY A 255 2.92 9.09 -4.02
N ILE A 256 3.39 7.94 -4.50
CA ILE A 256 2.81 6.62 -4.17
C ILE A 256 3.93 5.59 -4.08
N ALA A 257 3.82 4.65 -3.15
CA ALA A 257 4.73 3.51 -3.07
C ALA A 257 4.41 2.49 -4.16
N ASN A 258 5.41 1.69 -4.57
CA ASN A 258 5.19 0.61 -5.53
C ASN A 258 4.34 -0.51 -4.92
N GLU A 259 3.52 -1.15 -5.76
CA GLU A 259 2.89 -2.42 -5.44
C GLU A 259 3.99 -3.50 -5.32
N ASN A 260 3.97 -4.25 -4.22
CA ASN A 260 5.01 -5.23 -3.88
C ASN A 260 4.61 -6.66 -4.24
N GLN A 261 3.38 -6.87 -4.71
CA GLN A 261 2.92 -8.13 -5.28
C GLN A 261 2.97 -8.11 -6.81
N PRO A 262 3.22 -9.26 -7.48
CA PRO A 262 3.17 -9.35 -8.93
C PRO A 262 1.70 -9.45 -9.39
N VAL A 263 0.95 -8.35 -9.29
CA VAL A 263 -0.50 -8.30 -9.61
C VAL A 263 -0.77 -7.96 -11.09
N TYR A 264 0.29 -7.70 -11.88
CA TYR A 264 0.23 -7.31 -13.29
C TYR A 264 1.17 -8.13 -14.15
#